data_AF-A0AAU8YCB1-F1
#
_entry.id   AF-A0AAU8YCB1-F1
#
_cell.length_a   1.000
_cell.length_b   1.000
_cell.length_c   1.000
_cell.angle_alpha   90.00
_cell.angle_beta   90.00
_cell.angle_gamma   90.00
#
_symmetry.space_group_name_H-M   'P 1'
#
loop_
_entity.id
_entity.type
_entity.pdbx_description
1 polymer ?
#
loop_
_entity_poly.entity_id
_entity_poly.type
_entity_poly.pdbx_seq_one_letter_code
_entity_poly.pdbx_strand_id
1 'polypeptide(L)' 'MTTERVMHLEHALAAVFAAAEQQGIDIGELRRQAIGGLIGNTSWQWVDAELVPGAIAEIESALWLLEQETEEAG' A
#
# COMPACT_ATOMS: atom_id res chain seq x y z
N MET A 1 -10.44 -8.53 -12.28
CA MET A 1 -9.51 -7.45 -12.69
C MET A 1 -8.53 -8.03 -13.70
N THR A 2 -8.05 -7.26 -14.67
CA THR A 2 -6.95 -7.72 -15.54
C THR A 2 -5.66 -7.66 -14.72
N THR A 3 -4.77 -8.65 -14.89
CA THR A 3 -3.47 -8.72 -14.19
C THR A 3 -2.67 -7.41 -14.33
N GLU A 4 -2.76 -6.77 -15.50
CA GLU A 4 -2.11 -5.49 -15.77
C GLU A 4 -2.61 -4.35 -14.87
N ARG A 5 -3.91 -4.28 -14.57
CA ARG A 5 -4.46 -3.23 -13.68
C ARG A 5 -3.99 -3.39 -12.24
N VAL A 6 -3.77 -4.62 -11.80
CA VAL A 6 -3.20 -4.93 -10.47
C VAL A 6 -1.76 -4.47 -10.42
N MET A 7 -0.94 -4.84 -11.40
CA MET A 7 0.46 -4.39 -11.49
C MET A 7 0.61 -2.86 -11.55
N HIS A 8 -0.31 -2.15 -12.24
CA HIS A 8 -0.31 -0.69 -12.23
C HIS A 8 -0.61 -0.11 -10.84
N LEU A 9 -1.51 -0.74 -10.09
CA LEU A 9 -1.84 -0.33 -8.72
C LEU A 9 -0.67 -0.59 -7.77
N GLU A 10 -0.05 -1.76 -7.83
CA GLU A 10 1.12 -2.13 -7.02
C GLU A 10 2.27 -1.13 -7.22
N HIS A 11 2.62 -0.81 -8.48
CA HIS A 11 3.64 0.21 -8.75
C HIS A 11 3.26 1.60 -8.26
N ALA A 12 1.99 2.00 -8.40
CA ALA A 12 1.53 3.30 -7.92
C ALA A 12 1.65 3.42 -6.40
N LEU A 13 1.30 2.36 -5.66
CA LEU A 13 1.44 2.30 -4.20
C LEU A 13 2.91 2.28 -3.78
N ALA A 14 3.75 1.46 -4.42
CA ALA A 14 5.18 1.41 -4.15
C ALA A 14 5.85 2.78 -4.33
N ALA A 15 5.50 3.51 -5.40
CA ALA A 15 6.00 4.87 -5.64
C ALA A 15 5.60 5.86 -4.54
N VAL A 16 4.36 5.76 -4.03
CA VAL A 16 3.89 6.61 -2.91
C VAL A 16 4.66 6.29 -1.62
N PHE A 17 4.89 5.01 -1.33
CA PHE A 17 5.65 4.60 -0.15
C PHE A 17 7.12 5.05 -0.25
N ALA A 18 7.78 4.84 -1.39
CA ALA A 18 9.15 5.33 -1.61
C ALA A 18 9.25 6.86 -1.43
N ALA A 19 8.28 7.62 -1.94
CA ALA A 19 8.26 9.07 -1.78
C ALA A 19 8.02 9.51 -0.32
N ALA A 20 7.24 8.75 0.45
CA ALA A 20 7.04 9.00 1.87
C ALA A 20 8.31 8.68 2.68
N GLU A 21 9.02 7.60 2.34
CA GLU A 21 10.28 7.22 2.99
C GLU A 21 11.36 8.27 2.79
N GLN A 22 11.49 8.82 1.57
CA GLN A 22 12.39 9.94 1.28
C GLN A 22 12.09 11.20 2.11
N GLN A 23 10.87 11.34 2.63
CA GLN A 23 10.46 12.41 3.53
C GLN A 23 10.63 12.05 5.01
N GLY A 24 11.21 10.89 5.32
CA GLY A 24 11.41 10.40 6.68
C GLY A 24 10.15 9.87 7.35
N ILE A 25 9.11 9.54 6.58
CA ILE A 25 7.89 8.93 7.10
C ILE A 25 8.14 7.43 7.29
N ASP A 26 7.86 6.92 8.50
CA ASP A 26 7.91 5.49 8.79
C ASP A 26 6.82 4.76 8.01
N ILE A 27 7.23 4.01 6.99
CA ILE A 27 6.34 3.26 6.11
C ILE A 27 5.63 2.13 6.85
N GLY A 28 6.26 1.51 7.85
CA GLY A 28 5.64 0.49 8.68
C GLY A 28 4.49 1.06 9.51
N GLU A 29 4.65 2.26 10.05
CA GLU A 29 3.57 2.97 10.75
C GLU A 29 2.49 3.46 9.79
N LEU A 30 2.87 4.03 8.65
CA LEU A 30 1.92 4.47 7.62
C LEU A 30 1.05 3.30 7.12
N ARG A 31 1.65 2.13 6.89
CA ARG A 31 0.94 0.89 6.55
C ARG A 31 -0.07 0.50 7.61
N ARG A 32 0.34 0.45 8.89
CA ARG A 32 -0.55 0.07 10.00
C ARG A 32 -1.75 1.01 10.09
N GLN A 33 -1.52 2.32 9.96
CA GLN A 33 -2.60 3.30 9.97
C GLN A 33 -3.52 3.17 8.76
N ALA A 34 -2.98 2.94 7.57
CA ALA A 34 -3.77 2.72 6.36
C ALA A 34 -4.67 1.49 6.48
N ILE A 35 -4.12 0.34 6.91
CA ILE A 35 -4.87 -0.91 7.12
C ILE A 35 -5.94 -0.72 8.21
N GLY A 36 -5.56 -0.13 9.36
CA GLY A 36 -6.51 0.17 10.43
C GLY A 36 -7.64 1.10 9.98
N GLY A 37 -7.31 2.06 9.10
CA GLY A 37 -8.26 2.95 8.46
C GLY A 37 -9.27 2.21 7.58
N LEU A 38 -8.80 1.32 6.71
CA LEU A 38 -9.65 0.49 5.85
C LEU A 38 -10.59 -0.41 6.66
N ILE A 39 -10.13 -0.95 7.78
CA ILE A 39 -10.92 -1.89 8.60
C ILE A 39 -11.96 -1.18 9.46
N GLY A 40 -11.60 -0.05 10.07
CA GLY A 40 -12.35 0.48 11.21
C GLY A 40 -12.69 1.97 11.15
N ASN A 41 -12.17 2.72 10.17
CA ASN A 41 -12.41 4.15 10.13
C ASN A 41 -13.74 4.49 9.45
N THR A 42 -14.76 4.70 10.27
CA THR A 42 -16.11 5.08 9.82
C THR A 42 -16.19 6.45 9.15
N SER A 43 -15.15 7.29 9.26
CA SER A 43 -15.06 8.56 8.54
C SER A 43 -14.63 8.40 7.07
N TRP A 44 -14.06 7.25 6.70
CA TRP A 44 -13.68 6.95 5.31
C TRP A 44 -14.87 6.38 4.54
N GLN A 45 -15.87 7.24 4.29
CA GLN A 45 -17.12 6.85 3.63
C GLN A 45 -16.94 6.33 2.18
N TRP A 46 -15.76 6.53 1.61
CA TRP A 46 -15.38 6.04 0.28
C TRP A 46 -14.88 4.59 0.30
N VAL A 47 -14.63 4.01 1.47
CA VAL A 47 -14.22 2.61 1.60
C VAL A 47 -15.43 1.71 1.41
N ASP A 48 -15.35 0.86 0.39
CA ASP A 48 -16.28 -0.26 0.23
C ASP A 48 -15.77 -1.45 1.05
N ALA A 49 -16.58 -1.90 2.02
CA ALA A 49 -16.25 -3.00 2.91
C ALA A 49 -15.96 -4.31 2.15
N GLU A 50 -16.58 -4.53 1.00
CA GLU A 50 -16.34 -5.72 0.18
C GLU A 50 -14.95 -5.72 -0.48
N LEU A 51 -14.37 -4.53 -0.66
CA LEU A 51 -13.06 -4.35 -1.31
C LEU A 51 -11.90 -4.28 -0.30
N VAL A 52 -12.18 -4.15 1.01
CA VAL A 52 -11.16 -4.01 2.06
C VAL A 52 -10.11 -5.13 2.03
N PRO A 53 -10.46 -6.42 1.95
CA PRO A 53 -9.45 -7.48 1.92
C PRO A 53 -8.50 -7.38 0.72
N GLY A 54 -9.04 -7.02 -0.45
CA GLY A 54 -8.25 -6.79 -1.66
C GLY A 54 -7.31 -5.59 -1.50
N ALA A 55 -7.83 -4.46 -1.03
CA ALA A 55 -7.03 -3.26 -0.82
C ALA A 55 -5.87 -3.47 0.17
N ILE A 56 -6.09 -4.26 1.24
CA ILE A 56 -5.01 -4.64 2.17
C ILE A 56 -3.95 -5.47 1.46
N ALA A 57 -4.35 -6.48 0.68
CA ALA A 57 -3.41 -7.33 -0.05
C ALA A 57 -2.55 -6.53 -1.04
N GLU A 58 -3.13 -5.56 -1.75
CA GLU A 58 -2.40 -4.68 -2.68
C GLU A 58 -1.38 -3.79 -1.94
N ILE A 59 -1.74 -3.27 -0.76
CA ILE A 59 -0.80 -2.50 0.08
C ILE A 59 0.38 -3.38 0.53
N GLU A 60 0.11 -4.62 0.94
CA GLU A 60 1.15 -5.55 1.38
C GLU A 60 2.06 -5.98 0.23
N SER A 61 1.49 -6.24 -0.95
CA SER A 61 2.24 -6.59 -2.16
C SER A 61 3.19 -5.45 -2.59
N ALA A 62 2.68 -4.22 -2.60
CA ALA A 62 3.47 -3.04 -2.96
C ALA A 62 4.65 -2.80 -2.01
N LEU A 63 4.49 -3.08 -0.72
CA LEU A 63 5.58 -2.97 0.26
C LEU A 63 6.63 -4.05 0.06
N TRP A 64 6.19 -5.28 -0.19
CA TRP A 64 7.11 -6.38 -0.48
C TRP A 64 7.96 -6.05 -1.72
N LEU A 65 7.37 -5.50 -2.77
CA LEU A 65 8.10 -5.06 -3.97
C LEU A 65 9.18 -4.00 -3.64
N LEU A 66 8.83 -3.00 -2.83
CA LEU A 66 9.77 -1.94 -2.42
C LEU A 66 10.96 -2.49 -1.62
N GLU A 67 10.71 -3.46 -0.73
CA GLU A 67 11.74 -4.14 0.05
C GLU A 67 12.73 -4.90 -0.86
N GLN A 68 12.22 -5.59 -1.89
CA GLN A 68 13.07 -6.31 -2.86
C GLN A 68 13.94 -5.36 -3.70
N GLU A 69 13.42 -4.21 -4.14
CA GLU A 69 14.21 -3.22 -4.89
C GLU A 69 15.35 -2.62 -4.04
N THR A 70 15.13 -2.47 -2.74
CA THR A 70 16.14 -1.93 -1.81
C THR A 70 17.27 -2.94 -1.57
N GLU A 71 16.96 -4.24 -1.54
CA GLU A 71 17.95 -5.33 -1.41
C GLU A 71 18.81 -5.50 -2.68
N GLU A 72 18.27 -5.24 -3.86
CA GLU A 72 19.01 -5.31 -5.13
C GLU A 72 19.89 -4.08 -5.42
N ALA A 73 19.60 -2.94 -4.77
CA ALA A 73 20.31 -1.68 -4.97
C ALA A 73 21.51 -1.45 -4.00
N GLY A 74 21.67 -2.32 -2.99
CA GLY A 74 22.73 -2.24 -1.96
C GLY A 74 23.89 -3.21 -2.19
#